data_AF-A0A800L6Y3-F1
#
_entry.id   AF-A0A800L6Y3-F1
#
_cell.length_a   1.000
_cell.length_b   1.000
_cell.length_c   1.000
_cell.angle_alpha   90.00
_cell.angle_beta   90.00
_cell.angle_gamma   90.00
#
_symmetry.space_group_name_H-M   'P 1'
#
loop_
_entity.id
_entity.type
_entity.pdbx_description
1 polymer ?
#
loop_
_entity_poly.entity_id
_entity_poly.type
_entity_poly.pdbx_seq_one_letter_code
_entity_poly.pdbx_strand_id
1 'polypeptide(L)' 'MDRKSLLKTLNLSRFTAFDFETTGLDPYNDRIIEIAAIRFEDGEITDRYVELINP' A
#
# COMPACT_ATOMS: atom_id res chain seq x y z
N MET A 1 2.90 13.36 -22.18
CA MET A 1 3.17 11.99 -21.72
C MET A 1 1.89 11.49 -21.07
N ASP A 2 1.36 10.34 -21.49
CA ASP A 2 0.19 9.75 -20.83
C ASP A 2 0.57 9.12 -19.48
N ARG A 3 -0.43 8.78 -18.68
CA ARG A 3 -0.23 8.23 -17.33
C ARG A 3 0.62 6.95 -17.34
N LYS A 4 0.40 6.03 -18.30
CA LYS A 4 1.14 4.77 -18.35
C LYS A 4 2.60 4.99 -18.72
N SER A 5 2.87 5.86 -19.70
CA SER A 5 4.25 6.19 -20.07
C SER A 5 5.00 6.91 -18.95
N LEU A 6 4.32 7.78 -18.20
CA LEU A 6 4.89 8.41 -17.00
C LEU A 6 5.23 7.37 -15.93
N LEU A 7 4.29 6.50 -15.57
CA LEU A 7 4.51 5.44 -14.57
C LEU A 7 5.64 4.51 -14.98
N LYS A 8 5.72 4.12 -16.26
CA LYS A 8 6.83 3.33 -16.78
C LYS A 8 8.18 4.06 -16.63
N THR A 9 8.23 5.36 -16.93
CA THR A 9 9.45 6.17 -16.80
C THR A 9 9.93 6.29 -15.36
N LEU A 10 8.99 6.34 -14.41
CA LEU A 10 9.27 6.39 -12.97
C LEU A 10 9.49 5.00 -12.33
N ASN A 11 9.46 3.91 -13.11
CA ASN A 11 9.47 2.54 -12.60
C ASN A 11 8.33 2.23 -11.60
N LEU A 12 7.17 2.84 -11.85
CA LEU A 12 5.93 2.70 -11.08
C LEU A 12 4.81 2.03 -11.90
N SER A 13 5.15 1.29 -12.95
CA SER A 13 4.16 0.53 -13.74
C SER A 13 3.54 -0.63 -12.95
N ARG A 14 4.21 -1.12 -11.89
CA ARG A 14 3.68 -2.12 -10.97
C ARG A 14 4.24 -1.90 -9.56
N PHE A 15 3.37 -1.63 -8.59
CA PHE A 15 3.76 -1.44 -7.19
C PHE A 15 2.61 -1.83 -6.26
N THR A 16 2.90 -1.96 -4.97
CA THR A 16 1.88 -2.11 -3.93
C THR A 16 1.99 -0.93 -2.99
N ALA A 17 0.89 -0.22 -2.79
CA ALA A 17 0.78 0.78 -1.73
C ALA A 17 0.39 0.06 -0.43
N PHE A 18 1.12 0.38 0.63
CA PHE A 18 0.84 -0.13 1.98
C PHE A 18 0.42 1.02 2.88
N ASP A 19 -0.55 0.74 3.73
CA ASP A 19 -1.01 1.63 4.78
C ASP A 19 -1.23 0.82 6.06
N PHE A 20 -0.92 1.43 7.21
CA PHE A 20 -0.95 0.76 8.50
C PHE A 20 -1.52 1.70 9.56
N GLU A 21 -2.41 1.16 10.39
CA GLU A 21 -2.86 1.82 11.60
C GLU A 21 -2.21 1.16 12.81
N THR A 22 -1.83 1.96 13.79
CA THR A 22 -1.04 1.52 14.95
C THR A 22 -1.61 2.09 16.24
N THR A 23 -1.29 1.48 17.38
CA THR A 23 -1.69 2.00 18.70
C THR A 23 -0.93 3.26 19.12
N GLY A 24 0.18 3.58 18.43
CA GLY A 24 1.06 4.69 18.75
C GLY A 24 2.29 4.72 17.84
N LEU A 25 3.27 5.56 18.17
CA LEU A 25 4.42 5.86 17.30
C LEU A 25 5.70 5.08 17.66
N ASP A 26 5.69 4.26 18.70
CA ASP A 26 6.87 3.51 19.14
C ASP A 26 6.88 2.09 18.55
N PRO A 27 7.73 1.78 17.57
CA PRO A 27 7.74 0.47 16.93
C PRO A 27 8.16 -0.68 17.85
N TYR A 28 8.72 -0.40 19.04
CA TYR A 28 9.11 -1.42 20.01
C TYR A 28 8.01 -1.74 21.02
N ASN A 29 7.08 -0.82 21.26
CA ASN A 29 6.05 -0.95 22.30
C ASN A 29 4.62 -0.92 21.74
N ASP A 30 4.40 -0.22 20.63
CA ASP A 30 3.13 -0.16 19.92
C ASP A 30 3.00 -1.29 18.91
N ARG A 31 1.75 -1.62 18.55
CA ARG A 31 1.45 -2.67 17.58
C ARG A 31 0.62 -2.16 16.42
N ILE A 32 0.74 -2.84 15.29
CA ILE A 32 -0.18 -2.68 14.16
C ILE A 32 -1.54 -3.26 14.56
N ILE A 33 -2.60 -2.52 14.21
CA ILE A 33 -4.01 -2.91 14.43
C ILE A 33 -4.80 -3.06 13.12
N GLU A 34 -4.30 -2.51 12.02
CA GLU A 34 -4.88 -2.67 10.68
C GLU A 34 -3.76 -2.65 9.62
N ILE A 35 -3.96 -3.39 8.54
CA ILE A 35 -3.13 -3.30 7.33
C ILE A 35 -4.02 -3.18 6.09
N ALA A 36 -3.62 -2.29 5.18
CA ALA A 36 -4.09 -2.29 3.81
C ALA A 36 -2.92 -2.44 2.82
N ALA A 37 -3.09 -3.31 1.83
CA ALA A 37 -2.16 -3.52 0.74
C ALA A 37 -2.92 -3.50 -0.60
N ILE A 38 -2.63 -2.50 -1.43
CA ILE A 38 -3.32 -2.28 -2.71
C ILE A 38 -2.31 -2.41 -3.85
N ARG A 39 -2.49 -3.41 -4.72
CA ARG A 39 -1.65 -3.58 -5.91
C ARG A 39 -2.15 -2.68 -7.03
N PHE A 40 -1.23 -1.94 -7.63
CA PHE A 40 -1.46 -1.18 -8.84
C PHE A 40 -0.66 -1.75 -10.01
N GLU A 41 -1.27 -1.83 -11.18
CA GLU A 41 -0.62 -2.07 -12.47
C GLU A 41 -1.10 -1.01 -13.47
N ASP A 42 -0.16 -0.29 -14.09
CA ASP A 42 -0.43 0.84 -15.01
C ASP A 42 -1.38 1.92 -14.44
N GLY A 43 -1.37 2.08 -13.12
CA GLY A 43 -2.22 3.02 -12.39
C GLY A 43 -3.65 2.54 -12.16
N GLU A 44 -3.95 1.28 -12.47
CA GLU A 44 -5.22 0.61 -12.15
C GLU A 44 -5.02 -0.34 -10.96
N ILE A 45 -6.03 -0.45 -10.10
CA ILE A 45 -5.99 -1.38 -8.97
C ILE A 45 -6.27 -2.80 -9.49
N THR A 46 -5.36 -3.73 -9.20
CA THR A 46 -5.49 -5.13 -9.60
C THR A 46 -5.72 -6.08 -8.44
N ASP A 47 -5.38 -5.67 -7.21
CA ASP A 47 -5.61 -6.47 -6.00
C ASP A 47 -5.81 -5.58 -4.77
N ARG A 48 -6.58 -6.07 -3.80
CA ARG A 48 -6.88 -5.40 -2.54
C ARG A 48 -6.87 -6.40 -1.40
N TYR A 49 -6.07 -6.12 -0.39
CA TYR A 49 -6.07 -6.81 0.88
C TYR A 49 -6.21 -5.80 2.01
N VAL A 50 -7.20 -5.98 2.88
CA VAL A 50 -7.49 -5.12 4.02
C VAL A 50 -7.94 -5.99 5.19
N GLU A 51 -7.28 -5.88 6.34
CA GLU A 51 -7.57 -6.73 7.49
C GLU A 51 -7.28 -6.00 8.82
N LEU A 52 -8.16 -6.22 9.81
CA LEU A 52 -7.91 -5.87 11.21
C LEU A 52 -7.02 -6.93 11.86
N ILE A 53 -5.97 -6.51 12.57
CA ILE A 53 -4.99 -7.39 13.18
C ILE A 53 -5.23 -7.49 14.70
N ASN A 54 -5.52 -8.70 15.19
CA ASN A 54 -5.77 -9.00 16.60
C ASN A 54 -6.78 -8.00 17.23
N PRO A 55 -8.04 -8.05 16.78
CA PRO A 55 -9.11 -7.18 17.27
C PRO A 55 -9.43 -7.42 18.75
#